data_AF-A0A6N8EED1-F1
#
_entry.id   AF-A0A6N8EED1-F1
#
_cell.length_a   1.000
_cell.length_b   1.000
_cell.length_c   1.000
_cell.angle_alpha   90.00
_cell.angle_beta   90.00
_cell.angle_gamma   90.00
#
_symmetry.space_group_name_H-M   'P 1'
#
loop_
_entity.id
_entity.type
_entity.pdbx_description
1 polymer ?
#
loop_
_entity_poly.entity_id
_entity_poly.type
_entity_poly.pdbx_seq_one_letter_code
_entity_poly.pdbx_strand_id
1 'polypeptide(L)'
;MKITNRHNLPETFVKAVEFQDSTRKDLDLKIDHISVTRLIESPRIRMLTFLNWNKLQEDVTDRLWSLFGQGVHAILAWGSDPETVITEQRLYANVKNNWKLSGQFDALDLNEKRLYDYKVTSVYGVANGVKPEWER
;
A
#
# COMPACT_ATOMS: atom_id res chain seq x y z
N MET A 1 -13.10 -9.11 4.23
CA MET A 1 -13.11 -9.08 2.77
C MET A 1 -12.91 -10.50 2.27
N LYS A 2 -13.58 -10.87 1.18
CA LYS A 2 -13.47 -12.19 0.54
C LYS A 2 -12.75 -12.03 -0.80
N ILE A 3 -11.61 -12.69 -0.96
CA ILE A 3 -10.91 -12.76 -2.25
C ILE A 3 -11.60 -13.81 -3.13
N THR A 4 -11.83 -13.51 -4.41
CA THR A 4 -12.33 -14.48 -5.41
C THR A 4 -11.40 -14.66 -6.59
N ASN A 5 -11.50 -15.80 -7.27
CA ASN A 5 -10.73 -16.12 -8.47
C ASN A 5 -11.70 -16.45 -9.63
N ARG A 6 -12.42 -15.43 -10.13
CA ARG A 6 -13.45 -15.61 -11.18
C ARG A 6 -12.87 -16.02 -12.52
N HIS A 7 -11.61 -15.66 -12.77
CA HIS A 7 -10.93 -15.87 -14.04
C HIS A 7 -10.00 -17.11 -14.03
N ASN A 8 -10.07 -17.93 -12.98
CA ASN A 8 -9.30 -19.16 -12.84
C ASN A 8 -7.78 -18.96 -13.05
N LEU A 9 -7.23 -17.89 -12.46
CA LEU A 9 -5.79 -17.65 -12.45
C LEU A 9 -5.07 -18.78 -11.73
N PRO A 10 -3.79 -19.04 -12.06
CA PRO A 10 -2.97 -20.00 -11.33
C PRO A 10 -2.99 -19.73 -9.82
N GLU A 11 -3.03 -20.81 -9.05
CA GLU A 11 -3.11 -20.79 -7.58
C GLU A 11 -2.03 -19.93 -6.92
N THR A 12 -0.85 -19.83 -7.55
CA THR A 12 0.24 -18.97 -7.11
C THR A 12 -0.18 -17.50 -6.98
N PHE A 13 -0.98 -16.98 -7.91
CA PHE A 13 -1.48 -15.59 -7.84
C PHE A 13 -2.51 -15.43 -6.73
N VAL A 14 -3.39 -16.41 -6.54
CA VAL A 14 -4.38 -16.40 -5.46
C VAL A 14 -3.68 -16.29 -4.12
N LYS A 15 -2.72 -17.19 -3.87
CA LYS A 15 -1.93 -17.22 -2.62
C LYS A 15 -1.13 -15.94 -2.42
N ALA A 16 -0.57 -15.35 -3.48
CA ALA A 16 0.15 -14.08 -3.39
C ALA A 16 -0.78 -12.93 -2.94
N VAL A 17 -1.99 -12.85 -3.49
CA VAL A 17 -2.99 -11.85 -3.09
C VAL A 17 -3.47 -12.09 -1.66
N GLU A 18 -3.74 -13.34 -1.28
CA GLU A 18 -4.16 -13.69 0.09
C GLU A 18 -3.07 -13.37 1.12
N PHE A 19 -1.81 -13.68 0.81
CA PHE A 19 -0.67 -13.30 1.64
C PHE A 19 -0.60 -11.78 1.80
N GLN A 20 -0.67 -11.03 0.70
CA GLN A 20 -0.69 -9.57 0.76
C GLN A 20 -1.84 -9.06 1.62
N ASP A 21 -3.06 -9.59 1.45
CA ASP A 21 -4.23 -9.18 2.24
C ASP A 21 -4.03 -9.41 3.74
N SER A 22 -3.42 -10.55 4.10
CA SER A 22 -3.13 -10.89 5.49
C SER A 22 -2.22 -9.86 6.19
N THR A 23 -1.23 -9.32 5.47
CA THR A 23 -0.31 -8.30 5.99
C THR A 23 -0.99 -6.94 6.19
N ARG A 24 -2.04 -6.64 5.42
CA ARG A 24 -2.78 -5.37 5.48
C ARG A 24 -3.93 -5.40 6.48
N LYS A 25 -4.48 -6.59 6.74
CA LYS A 25 -5.66 -6.79 7.58
C LYS A 25 -5.56 -6.11 8.94
N ASP A 26 -4.40 -6.16 9.59
CA ASP A 26 -4.18 -5.54 10.90
C ASP A 26 -4.23 -4.01 10.86
N LEU A 27 -3.76 -3.40 9.76
CA LEU A 27 -3.86 -1.96 9.52
C LEU A 27 -5.30 -1.55 9.15
N ASP A 28 -6.01 -2.47 8.51
CA ASP A 28 -7.30 -2.17 7.91
C ASP A 28 -8.48 -2.32 8.88
N LEU A 29 -8.32 -3.18 9.90
CA LEU A 29 -9.35 -3.55 10.87
C LEU A 29 -9.19 -2.92 12.26
N LYS A 30 -8.15 -2.12 12.50
CA LYS A 30 -8.01 -1.37 13.76
C LYS A 30 -8.49 0.05 13.56
N ILE A 31 -9.54 0.41 14.31
CA ILE A 31 -10.16 1.73 14.18
C ILE A 31 -9.18 2.84 14.59
N ASP A 32 -8.39 2.59 15.63
CA ASP A 32 -7.41 3.47 16.26
C ASP A 32 -6.01 3.42 15.60
N HIS A 33 -5.84 2.66 14.52
CA HIS A 33 -4.60 2.62 13.73
C HIS A 33 -4.87 3.12 12.31
N ILE A 34 -4.08 4.08 11.86
CA ILE A 34 -4.13 4.60 10.49
C ILE A 34 -2.74 4.61 9.84
N SER A 35 -2.66 4.29 8.55
CA SER A 35 -1.44 4.47 7.76
C SER A 35 -1.41 5.85 7.09
N VAL A 36 -0.22 6.37 6.75
CA VAL A 36 -0.09 7.63 6.00
C VAL A 36 -0.87 7.58 4.69
N THR A 37 -0.80 6.46 3.96
CA THR A 37 -1.59 6.26 2.72
C THR A 37 -3.10 6.38 2.96
N ARG A 38 -3.62 5.87 4.09
CA ARG A 38 -5.04 5.99 4.45
C ARG A 38 -5.39 7.35 5.03
N LEU A 39 -4.41 8.07 5.58
CA LEU A 39 -4.61 9.40 6.17
C LEU A 39 -4.96 10.42 5.09
N ILE A 40 -4.35 10.29 3.91
CA ILE A 40 -4.57 11.16 2.76
C ILE A 40 -5.77 10.75 1.90
N GLU A 41 -6.36 9.59 2.19
CA GLU A 41 -7.57 9.09 1.54
C GLU A 41 -8.84 9.73 2.13
N SER A 42 -9.96 9.61 1.42
CA SER A 42 -11.28 10.01 1.93
C SER A 42 -11.64 9.28 3.24
N PRO A 43 -11.90 10.02 4.34
CA PRO A 43 -12.32 9.42 5.61
C PRO A 43 -13.59 8.56 5.48
N ARG A 44 -14.47 8.94 4.54
CA ARG A 44 -15.72 8.21 4.28
C ARG A 44 -15.45 6.83 3.66
N ILE A 45 -14.51 6.74 2.73
CA ILE A 45 -14.12 5.45 2.12
C ILE A 45 -13.59 4.53 3.21
N ARG A 46 -12.66 5.02 4.04
CA ARG A 46 -12.11 4.26 5.17
C ARG A 46 -13.19 3.73 6.11
N MET A 47 -14.10 4.60 6.56
CA MET A 47 -15.15 4.21 7.51
C MET A 47 -16.13 3.20 6.90
N LEU A 48 -16.54 3.39 5.64
CA LEU A 48 -17.42 2.46 4.95
C LEU A 48 -16.75 1.09 4.75
N THR A 49 -15.47 1.07 4.38
CA THR A 49 -14.67 -0.16 4.25
C THR A 49 -14.55 -0.89 5.57
N PHE A 50 -14.28 -0.18 6.67
CA PHE A 50 -14.23 -0.76 8.01
C PHE A 50 -15.57 -1.39 8.41
N LEU A 51 -16.68 -0.63 8.31
CA LEU A 51 -18.01 -1.09 8.71
C LEU A 51 -18.53 -2.26 7.86
N ASN A 52 -18.10 -2.35 6.60
CA ASN A 52 -18.60 -3.36 5.66
C ASN A 52 -17.53 -4.39 5.27
N TRP A 53 -16.41 -4.48 5.99
CA TRP A 53 -15.28 -5.33 5.61
C TRP A 53 -15.67 -6.77 5.27
N ASN A 54 -16.58 -7.35 6.05
CA ASN A 54 -17.05 -8.74 5.87
C ASN A 54 -17.97 -8.92 4.65
N LYS A 55 -18.53 -7.83 4.11
CA LYS A 55 -19.37 -7.82 2.91
C LYS A 55 -18.57 -7.53 1.63
N LEU A 56 -17.35 -7.01 1.76
CA LEU A 56 -16.50 -6.70 0.61
C LEU A 56 -16.03 -7.98 -0.07
N GLN A 57 -16.09 -7.98 -1.39
CA GLN A 57 -15.54 -8.99 -2.26
C GLN A 57 -14.65 -8.31 -3.30
N GLU A 58 -13.48 -8.90 -3.54
CA GLU A 58 -12.50 -8.40 -4.51
C GLU A 58 -11.95 -9.60 -5.30
N ASP A 59 -11.78 -9.46 -6.62
CA ASP A 59 -11.19 -10.53 -7.42
C ASP A 59 -9.66 -10.45 -7.41
N VAL A 60 -8.99 -11.59 -7.54
CA VAL A 60 -7.53 -11.66 -7.68
C VAL A 60 -7.04 -10.77 -8.83
N THR A 61 -7.80 -10.66 -9.92
CA THR A 61 -7.44 -9.78 -11.04
C THR A 61 -7.37 -8.31 -10.67
N ASP A 62 -8.21 -7.86 -9.74
CA ASP A 62 -8.24 -6.46 -9.28
C ASP A 62 -6.96 -6.11 -8.49
N ARG A 63 -6.30 -7.12 -7.92
CA ARG A 63 -5.09 -6.98 -7.11
C ARG A 63 -3.79 -7.13 -7.88
N LEU A 64 -3.84 -7.48 -9.17
CA LEU A 64 -2.64 -7.66 -9.99
C LEU A 64 -1.80 -6.39 -10.07
N TRP A 65 -2.40 -5.22 -10.26
CA TRP A 65 -1.67 -3.94 -10.27
C TRP A 65 -0.95 -3.67 -8.96
N SER A 66 -1.58 -4.02 -7.83
CA SER A 66 -0.96 -3.88 -6.52
C SER A 66 0.21 -4.84 -6.34
N LEU A 67 0.10 -6.08 -6.84
CA LEU A 67 1.19 -7.06 -6.85
C LEU A 67 2.36 -6.60 -7.73
N PHE A 68 2.09 -6.09 -8.93
CA PHE A 68 3.13 -5.52 -9.80
C PHE A 68 3.86 -4.37 -9.13
N GLY A 69 3.12 -3.45 -8.50
CA GLY A 69 3.70 -2.36 -7.71
C GLY A 69 4.67 -2.86 -6.64
N GLN A 70 4.22 -3.79 -5.79
CA GLN A 70 5.07 -4.37 -4.75
C GLN A 70 6.31 -5.07 -5.31
N GLY A 71 6.16 -5.81 -6.42
CA GLY A 71 7.30 -6.46 -7.07
C GLY A 71 8.36 -5.47 -7.52
N VAL A 72 7.94 -4.35 -8.15
CA VAL A 72 8.87 -3.29 -8.57
C VAL A 72 9.51 -2.62 -7.36
N HIS A 73 8.75 -2.28 -6.32
CA HIS A 73 9.31 -1.67 -5.10
C HIS A 73 10.35 -2.59 -4.44
N ALA A 74 10.07 -3.88 -4.33
CA ALA A 74 11.01 -4.86 -3.82
C ALA A 74 12.31 -4.90 -4.64
N ILE A 75 12.21 -4.90 -5.97
CA ILE A 75 13.39 -4.87 -6.86
C ILE A 75 14.20 -3.57 -6.67
N LEU A 76 13.54 -2.42 -6.55
CA LEU A 76 14.20 -1.14 -6.31
C LEU A 76 14.90 -1.11 -4.94
N ALA A 77 14.25 -1.66 -3.92
CA ALA A 77 14.84 -1.80 -2.59
C ALA A 77 16.09 -2.70 -2.63
N TRP A 78 16.04 -3.85 -3.33
CA TRP A 78 17.19 -4.74 -3.48
C TRP A 78 18.36 -4.11 -4.23
N GLY A 79 18.08 -3.19 -5.16
CA GLY A 79 19.10 -2.48 -5.94
C GLY A 79 19.70 -1.26 -5.24
N SER A 80 19.19 -0.88 -4.06
CA SER A 80 19.67 0.28 -3.32
C SER A 80 20.93 -0.04 -2.51
N ASP A 81 21.80 0.95 -2.32
CA ASP A 81 22.99 0.81 -1.46
C ASP A 81 22.59 0.86 0.02
N PRO A 82 22.72 -0.23 0.78
CA PRO A 82 22.27 -0.30 2.17
C PRO A 82 23.10 0.57 3.14
N GLU A 83 24.30 1.03 2.74
CA GLU A 83 25.11 1.92 3.58
C GLU A 83 24.60 3.36 3.56
N THR A 84 23.93 3.75 2.47
CA THR A 84 23.56 5.14 2.20
C THR A 84 22.06 5.35 2.00
N VAL A 85 21.30 4.28 1.73
CA VAL A 85 19.87 4.30 1.46
C VAL A 85 19.14 3.34 2.41
N ILE A 86 18.21 3.88 3.18
CA ILE A 86 17.27 3.10 3.97
C ILE A 86 16.06 2.80 3.10
N THR A 87 15.63 1.55 2.99
CA THR A 87 14.47 1.17 2.15
C THR A 87 13.40 0.43 2.93
N GLU A 88 12.14 0.60 2.54
CA GLU A 88 10.99 -0.18 3.05
C GLU A 88 10.85 -0.19 4.59
N GLN A 89 11.35 0.84 5.28
CA GLN A 89 11.28 0.90 6.73
C GLN A 89 9.92 1.44 7.19
N ARG A 90 9.26 0.68 8.07
CA ARG A 90 8.02 1.11 8.71
C ARG A 90 8.29 1.90 9.98
N LEU A 91 7.75 3.10 10.05
CA LEU A 91 7.77 3.98 11.22
C LEU A 91 6.39 4.06 11.87
N TYR A 92 6.37 4.38 13.16
CA TYR A 92 5.17 4.51 13.96
C TYR A 92 5.23 5.78 14.81
N ALA A 93 4.08 6.42 14.99
CA ALA A 93 3.92 7.55 15.89
C ALA A 93 2.59 7.42 16.66
N ASN A 94 2.62 7.74 17.95
CA ASN A 94 1.39 7.91 18.74
C ASN A 94 0.92 9.35 18.56
N VAL A 95 -0.35 9.53 18.20
CA VAL A 95 -0.96 10.86 18.00
C VAL A 95 -2.15 11.03 18.95
N LYS A 96 -2.80 12.19 18.91
CA LYS A 96 -3.90 12.55 19.83
C LYS A 96 -4.99 11.47 19.86
N ASN A 97 -5.69 11.37 20.98
CA ASN A 97 -6.82 10.47 21.20
C ASN A 97 -6.45 8.97 21.05
N ASN A 98 -5.23 8.59 21.46
CA ASN A 98 -4.70 7.21 21.41
C ASN A 98 -4.60 6.61 20.00
N TRP A 99 -4.56 7.45 18.97
CA TRP A 99 -4.38 6.97 17.61
C TRP A 99 -2.92 6.58 17.36
N LYS A 100 -2.73 5.47 16.64
CA LYS A 100 -1.44 5.04 16.12
C LYS A 100 -1.35 5.37 14.64
N LEU A 101 -0.42 6.26 14.27
CA LEU A 101 -0.05 6.53 12.89
C LEU A 101 1.10 5.61 12.49
N SER A 102 1.07 5.11 11.26
CA SER A 102 2.19 4.36 10.69
C SER A 102 2.45 4.76 9.25
N GLY A 103 3.71 4.72 8.83
CA GLY A 103 4.11 4.97 7.44
C GLY A 103 5.22 4.02 7.07
N GLN A 104 5.28 3.61 5.81
CA GLN A 104 6.42 2.91 5.25
C GLN A 104 6.78 3.69 3.98
N PHE A 105 8.01 4.17 3.93
CA PHE A 105 8.54 4.85 2.77
C PHE A 105 9.33 3.86 1.92
N ASP A 106 9.47 4.17 0.63
CA ASP A 106 10.16 3.27 -0.28
C ASP A 106 11.68 3.38 -0.11
N ALA A 107 12.22 4.61 -0.17
CA ALA A 107 13.64 4.86 0.05
C ALA A 107 13.93 6.22 0.69
N LEU A 108 14.91 6.27 1.59
CA LEU A 108 15.48 7.49 2.17
C LEU A 108 16.98 7.47 1.92
N ASP A 109 17.43 8.34 1.01
CA ASP A 109 18.85 8.56 0.74
C ASP A 109 19.42 9.53 1.78
N LEU A 110 20.40 9.05 2.55
CA LEU A 110 21.01 9.79 3.66
C LEU A 110 22.04 10.82 3.18
N ASN A 111 22.66 10.61 2.02
CA ASN A 111 23.62 11.53 1.42
C ASN A 111 22.90 12.75 0.83
N GLU A 112 21.85 12.49 0.05
CA GLU A 112 21.02 13.53 -0.56
C GLU A 112 20.01 14.14 0.42
N LYS A 113 19.77 13.48 1.55
CA LYS A 113 18.72 13.80 2.52
C LYS A 113 17.34 13.87 1.85
N ARG A 114 17.06 12.89 0.99
CA ARG A 114 15.85 12.86 0.16
C ARG A 114 15.04 11.61 0.39
N LEU A 115 13.73 11.80 0.55
CA LEU A 115 12.75 10.73 0.60
C LEU A 115 12.20 10.50 -0.81
N TYR A 116 12.16 9.24 -1.23
CA TYR A 116 11.64 8.80 -2.50
C TYR A 116 10.36 7.98 -2.30
N ASP A 117 9.38 8.24 -3.15
CA ASP A 117 8.10 7.52 -3.24
C ASP A 117 7.90 7.12 -4.71
N TYR A 118 8.16 5.86 -5.02
CA TYR A 118 8.09 5.30 -6.35
C TYR A 118 6.64 4.96 -6.71
N LYS A 119 6.23 5.23 -7.95
CA LYS A 119 4.86 4.97 -8.40
C LYS A 119 4.87 4.10 -9.66
N VAL A 120 4.28 2.92 -9.55
CA VAL A 120 3.97 2.07 -10.71
C VAL A 120 2.57 2.40 -11.20
N THR A 121 2.46 2.80 -12.46
CA THR A 121 1.18 3.13 -13.07
C THR A 121 1.19 2.90 -14.58
N SER A 122 0.01 2.84 -15.18
CA SER A 122 -0.11 2.80 -16.64
C SER A 122 0.17 4.18 -17.23
N VAL A 123 0.67 4.23 -18.47
CA VAL A 123 0.89 5.48 -19.22
C VAL A 123 -0.39 6.32 -19.28
N TYR A 124 -1.53 5.68 -19.51
CA TYR A 124 -2.84 6.35 -19.51
C TYR A 124 -3.15 7.03 -18.17
N GLY A 125 -2.73 6.44 -17.05
CA GLY A 125 -2.95 6.98 -15.70
C GLY A 125 -2.30 8.34 -15.44
N VAL A 126 -1.29 8.72 -16.23
CA VAL A 126 -0.56 10.00 -16.11
C VAL A 126 -0.66 10.86 -17.36
N ALA A 127 -1.51 10.47 -18.33
CA ALA A 127 -1.66 11.20 -19.59
C ALA A 127 -2.10 12.66 -19.40
N ASN A 128 -2.81 12.96 -18.30
CA ASN A 128 -3.29 14.29 -17.95
C ASN A 128 -2.50 14.92 -16.78
N GLY A 129 -1.26 14.46 -16.55
CA GLY A 129 -0.41 14.92 -15.46
C GLY A 129 -0.38 13.99 -14.25
N VAL A 130 0.32 14.43 -13.19
CA VAL A 130 0.45 13.69 -11.95
C VAL A 130 -0.89 13.60 -11.24
N LYS A 131 -1.18 12.41 -10.69
CA LYS A 131 -2.43 12.14 -10.01
C LYS A 131 -2.50 12.90 -8.68
N PRO A 132 -3.49 13.77 -8.43
CA PRO A 132 -3.57 14.57 -7.20
C PRO A 132 -3.61 13.72 -5.92
N GLU A 133 -4.15 12.51 -5.98
CA GLU A 133 -4.15 11.56 -4.86
C GLU A 133 -2.76 11.07 -4.42
N TRP A 134 -1.70 11.37 -5.18
CA TRP A 134 -0.32 11.06 -4.77
C TRP A 134 0.32 12.17 -3.92
N GLU A 135 -0.24 13.38 -3.92
CA GLU A 135 0.35 14.56 -3.26
C GLU A 135 -0.53 15.15 -2.15
N ARG A 136 -1.78 14.71 -2.04
CA ARG A 136 -2.75 15.20 -1.05
C ARG A 136 -2.56 14.62 0.33
#